data_AF-A0A2V9Y204-F1
#
_entry.id   AF-A0A2V9Y204-F1
#
_cell.length_a   1.000
_cell.length_b   1.000
_cell.length_c   1.000
_cell.angle_alpha   90.00
_cell.angle_beta   90.00
_cell.angle_gamma   90.00
#
_symmetry.space_group_name_H-M   'P 1'
#
loop_
_entity.id
_entity.type
_entity.pdbx_description
1 polymer ?
#
loop_
_entity_poly.entity_id
_entity_poly.type
_entity_poly.pdbx_seq_one_letter_code
_entity_poly.pdbx_strand_id
1 'polypeptide(L)'
;MAESNKCVVAIRTPSGNLVKAFDVRISGHDVYVIYSDCSVRDAHSSYHASGQYHIKIGKRYVQWDGGPTATMEPMKLFRTPPGLITGRVACWTVGWEICRLDAVLPRLDSADMIVDTQSLSPHLILGFEVTVVGDEAKKRETIVGFPIIASHQFGNSVCTEIDAFVLTEEENELR
;
A
#
# COMPACT_ATOMS: atom_id res chain seq x y z
N MET A 1 5.49 -25.72 -1.26
CA MET A 1 5.50 -24.93 -0.02
C MET A 1 4.21 -24.12 -0.02
N ALA A 2 3.47 -24.05 1.08
CA ALA A 2 2.22 -23.28 1.11
C ALA A 2 2.59 -21.79 1.13
N GLU A 3 2.48 -21.12 -0.01
CA GLU A 3 2.72 -19.68 -0.11
C GLU A 3 1.65 -18.93 0.69
N SER A 4 2.11 -18.01 1.54
CA SER A 4 1.28 -17.31 2.54
C SER A 4 0.25 -16.41 1.87
N ASN A 5 -1.02 -16.51 2.29
CA ASN A 5 -2.09 -15.57 1.89
C ASN A 5 -2.07 -14.27 2.71
N LYS A 6 -0.97 -14.00 3.41
CA LYS A 6 -0.75 -12.78 4.19
C LYS A 6 0.69 -12.29 3.96
N CYS A 7 0.84 -10.98 3.79
CA CYS A 7 2.12 -10.29 3.74
C CYS A 7 2.08 -9.13 4.74
N VAL A 8 2.94 -9.17 5.74
CA VAL A 8 3.23 -8.06 6.67
C VAL A 8 4.32 -7.20 6.03
N VAL A 9 4.04 -5.91 5.86
CA VAL A 9 4.99 -4.94 5.28
C VAL A 9 5.57 -4.06 6.39
N ALA A 10 6.88 -4.04 6.46
CA ALA A 10 7.64 -3.22 7.40
C ALA A 10 8.63 -2.31 6.71
N ILE A 11 9.01 -1.27 7.44
CA ILE A 11 10.01 -0.29 7.05
C ILE A 11 11.12 -0.34 8.09
N ARG A 12 12.38 -0.45 7.63
CA ARG A 12 13.55 -0.19 8.48
C ARG A 12 13.82 1.31 8.42
N THR A 13 13.57 1.99 9.53
CA THR A 13 13.71 3.45 9.65
C THR A 13 15.18 3.88 9.65
N PRO A 14 15.49 5.17 9.44
CA PRO A 14 16.87 5.66 9.53
C PRO A 14 17.54 5.41 10.89
N SER A 15 16.76 5.34 11.97
CA SER A 15 17.27 5.00 13.31
C SER A 15 17.56 3.50 13.49
N GLY A 16 17.23 2.67 12.49
CA GLY A 16 17.43 1.22 12.49
C GLY A 16 16.25 0.42 13.08
N ASN A 17 15.21 1.09 13.57
CA ASN A 17 14.01 0.40 14.07
C ASN A 17 13.24 -0.24 12.91
N LEU A 18 12.55 -1.34 13.20
CA LEU A 18 11.62 -1.98 12.28
C LEU A 18 10.20 -1.59 12.68
N VAL A 19 9.49 -0.89 11.80
CA VAL A 19 8.13 -0.37 12.04
C VAL A 19 7.15 -0.85 10.99
N LYS A 20 5.89 -1.07 11.37
CA LYS A 20 4.89 -1.75 10.55
C LYS A 20 4.12 -0.73 9.74
N ALA A 21 4.10 -0.87 8.42
CA ALA A 21 3.32 -0.02 7.54
C ALA A 21 1.87 -0.50 7.45
N PHE A 22 1.68 -1.73 6.97
CA PHE A 22 0.36 -2.36 6.80
C PHE A 22 0.48 -3.88 6.65
N ASP A 23 -0.65 -4.56 6.77
CA ASP A 23 -0.79 -5.96 6.35
C ASP A 23 -1.59 -6.04 5.05
N VAL A 24 -1.21 -6.94 4.16
CA VAL A 24 -2.04 -7.36 3.04
C VAL A 24 -2.49 -8.80 3.28
N ARG A 25 -3.79 -9.06 3.14
CA ARG A 25 -4.38 -10.39 3.32
C ARG A 25 -5.26 -10.75 2.14
N ILE A 26 -5.10 -11.97 1.65
CA ILE A 26 -5.92 -12.57 0.61
C ILE A 26 -6.82 -13.62 1.26
N SER A 27 -8.13 -13.55 1.02
CA SER A 27 -9.12 -14.50 1.54
C SER A 27 -10.00 -14.97 0.40
N GLY A 28 -9.69 -16.13 -0.18
CA GLY A 28 -10.32 -16.56 -1.42
C GLY A 28 -9.92 -15.61 -2.56
N HIS A 29 -10.88 -14.87 -3.11
CA HIS A 29 -10.63 -13.85 -4.13
C HIS A 29 -10.76 -12.42 -3.60
N ASP A 30 -10.91 -12.26 -2.29
CA ASP A 30 -10.95 -10.95 -1.63
C ASP A 30 -9.54 -10.53 -1.22
N VAL A 31 -9.20 -9.26 -1.44
CA VAL A 31 -7.93 -8.65 -1.02
C VAL A 31 -8.22 -7.56 0.01
N TYR A 32 -7.50 -7.58 1.11
CA TYR A 32 -7.61 -6.63 2.21
C TYR A 32 -6.27 -6.00 2.52
N VAL A 33 -6.26 -4.68 2.70
CA VAL A 33 -5.09 -3.94 3.18
C VAL A 33 -5.45 -3.30 4.51
N ILE A 34 -4.70 -3.59 5.58
CA ILE A 34 -4.96 -3.14 6.95
C ILE A 34 -3.86 -2.16 7.36
N TYR A 35 -4.23 -0.89 7.48
CA TYR A 35 -3.33 0.21 7.80
C TYR A 35 -2.92 0.20 9.28
N SER A 36 -1.67 0.57 9.59
CA SER A 36 -1.11 0.43 10.96
C SER A 36 -0.67 1.72 11.65
N ASP A 37 -0.90 2.91 11.06
CA ASP A 37 -0.50 4.19 11.67
C ASP A 37 -1.28 4.52 12.95
N CYS A 38 -0.57 4.75 14.06
CA CYS A 38 -1.19 4.98 15.37
C CYS A 38 -1.85 6.35 15.51
N SER A 39 -1.56 7.29 14.61
CA SER A 39 -2.17 8.62 14.59
C SER A 39 -3.52 8.64 13.83
N VAL A 40 -3.83 7.57 13.10
CA VAL A 40 -5.04 7.44 12.29
C VAL A 40 -5.95 6.39 12.91
N ARG A 41 -7.27 6.63 12.89
CA ARG A 41 -8.25 5.60 13.29
C ARG A 41 -8.15 4.39 12.35
N ASP A 42 -8.46 3.20 12.85
CA ASP A 42 -8.45 1.94 12.09
C ASP A 42 -8.85 2.11 10.61
N ALA A 43 -7.87 2.03 9.71
CA ALA A 43 -8.10 2.22 8.28
C ALA A 43 -7.84 0.93 7.51
N HIS A 44 -8.65 0.67 6.49
CA HIS A 44 -8.45 -0.47 5.61
C HIS A 44 -9.02 -0.23 4.20
N SER A 45 -8.43 -0.94 3.25
CA SER A 45 -9.00 -1.17 1.94
C SER A 45 -9.48 -2.60 1.82
N SER A 46 -10.54 -2.80 1.04
CA SER A 46 -11.00 -4.13 0.65
C SER A 46 -11.47 -4.14 -0.79
N TYR A 47 -11.04 -5.17 -1.51
CA TYR A 47 -11.40 -5.45 -2.89
C TYR A 47 -11.96 -6.86 -2.97
N HIS A 48 -13.26 -6.96 -3.15
CA HIS A 48 -13.98 -8.22 -3.08
C HIS A 48 -14.03 -8.94 -4.42
N ALA A 49 -14.23 -10.26 -4.36
CA ALA A 49 -14.48 -11.16 -5.48
C ALA A 49 -15.58 -10.66 -6.43
N SER A 50 -16.54 -9.89 -5.93
CA SER A 50 -17.62 -9.29 -6.73
C SER A 50 -17.18 -8.07 -7.57
N GLY A 51 -15.94 -7.63 -7.42
CA GLY A 51 -15.46 -6.35 -7.96
C GLY A 51 -15.74 -5.15 -7.05
N GLN A 52 -16.46 -5.34 -5.93
CA GLN A 52 -16.69 -4.26 -4.98
C GLN A 52 -15.37 -3.83 -4.32
N TYR A 53 -15.03 -2.56 -4.47
CA TYR A 53 -13.85 -1.93 -3.91
C TYR A 53 -14.27 -0.80 -2.94
N HIS A 54 -13.63 -0.72 -1.78
CA HIS A 54 -13.81 0.41 -0.88
C HIS A 54 -12.67 0.62 0.11
N ILE A 55 -12.52 1.86 0.55
CA ILE A 55 -11.62 2.28 1.64
C ILE A 55 -12.45 2.77 2.82
N LYS A 56 -12.05 2.43 4.05
CA LYS A 56 -12.64 2.94 5.29
C LYS A 56 -11.58 3.48 6.25
N ILE A 57 -11.95 4.52 7.00
CA ILE A 57 -11.29 4.97 8.24
C ILE A 57 -12.32 4.92 9.37
N GLY A 58 -12.03 4.16 10.42
CA GLY A 58 -13.01 3.71 11.40
C GLY A 58 -14.19 3.01 10.73
N LYS A 59 -15.39 3.60 10.83
CA LYS A 59 -16.62 3.08 10.20
C LYS A 59 -17.05 3.85 8.95
N ARG A 60 -16.28 4.85 8.52
CA ARG A 60 -16.64 5.75 7.42
C ARG A 60 -15.91 5.37 6.15
N TYR A 61 -16.61 5.38 5.03
CA TYR A 61 -16.00 5.30 3.71
C TYR A 61 -15.28 6.61 3.42
N VAL A 62 -14.03 6.53 2.92
CA VAL A 62 -13.26 7.73 2.60
C VAL A 62 -12.60 7.58 1.23
N GLN A 63 -12.56 8.67 0.48
CA GLN A 63 -11.64 8.91 -0.61
C GLN A 63 -10.56 9.86 -0.11
N TRP A 64 -9.28 9.49 -0.25
CA TRP A 64 -8.19 10.39 0.08
C TRP A 64 -7.82 11.17 -1.17
N ASP A 65 -8.13 12.46 -1.19
CA ASP A 65 -7.87 13.38 -2.31
C ASP A 65 -6.52 14.11 -2.17
N GLY A 66 -5.71 13.76 -1.16
CA GLY A 66 -4.37 14.30 -0.94
C GLY A 66 -4.27 15.52 -0.02
N GLY A 67 -5.33 15.89 0.74
CA GLY A 67 -5.29 17.03 1.69
C GLY A 67 -5.46 16.67 3.19
N PRO A 68 -5.11 17.59 4.13
CA PRO A 68 -5.31 17.41 5.58
C PRO A 68 -6.79 17.39 6.01
N THR A 69 -7.66 17.99 5.18
CA THR A 69 -9.12 17.98 5.32
C THR A 69 -9.76 17.48 4.03
N ALA A 70 -9.30 16.31 3.57
CA ALA A 70 -9.84 15.64 2.40
C ALA A 70 -11.37 15.54 2.42
N THR A 71 -11.99 15.68 1.25
CA THR A 71 -13.43 15.57 1.06
C THR A 71 -13.87 14.13 1.38
N MET A 72 -14.60 13.93 2.48
CA MET A 72 -15.05 12.61 2.91
C MET A 72 -16.35 12.20 2.18
N GLU A 73 -16.21 11.64 0.97
CA GLU A 73 -17.35 11.02 0.26
C GLU A 73 -17.27 9.48 0.24
N PRO A 74 -18.43 8.77 0.15
CA PRO A 74 -18.45 7.32 0.12
C PRO A 74 -17.78 6.75 -1.14
N MET A 75 -16.56 6.23 -1.02
CA MET A 75 -15.93 5.46 -2.09
C MET A 75 -16.27 3.97 -1.95
N LYS A 76 -17.42 3.59 -2.50
CA LYS A 76 -17.72 2.21 -2.87
C LYS A 76 -17.82 2.16 -4.40
N LEU A 77 -16.83 1.55 -5.03
CA LEU A 77 -16.78 1.40 -6.49
C LEU A 77 -16.99 -0.06 -6.86
N PHE A 78 -17.56 -0.29 -8.03
CA PHE A 78 -17.46 -1.60 -8.69
C PHE A 78 -16.38 -1.50 -9.76
N ARG A 79 -15.40 -2.39 -9.66
CA ARG A 79 -14.30 -2.55 -10.60
C ARG A 79 -14.33 -3.97 -11.15
N THR A 80 -13.43 -4.30 -12.07
CA THR A 80 -13.24 -5.68 -12.53
C THR A 80 -13.03 -6.62 -11.34
N PRO A 81 -13.75 -7.73 -11.21
CA PRO A 81 -13.48 -8.73 -10.18
C PRO A 81 -11.99 -9.12 -10.11
N PRO A 82 -11.37 -9.27 -8.92
CA PRO A 82 -9.95 -9.59 -8.79
C PRO A 82 -9.48 -10.78 -9.64
N GLY A 83 -10.26 -11.86 -9.69
CA GLY A 83 -9.95 -13.05 -10.50
C GLY A 83 -10.13 -12.89 -12.01
N LEU A 84 -10.58 -11.71 -12.48
CA LEU A 84 -10.76 -11.40 -13.91
C LEU A 84 -9.83 -10.26 -14.38
N ILE A 85 -8.95 -9.77 -13.51
CA ILE A 85 -7.97 -8.76 -13.89
C ILE A 85 -6.89 -9.44 -14.74
N THR A 86 -6.66 -8.95 -15.96
CA THR A 86 -5.54 -9.38 -16.81
C THR A 86 -4.31 -8.48 -16.66
N GLY A 87 -4.53 -7.17 -16.45
CA GLY A 87 -3.49 -6.17 -16.21
C GLY A 87 -3.24 -5.89 -14.73
N ARG A 88 -3.34 -4.61 -14.33
CA ARG A 88 -3.17 -4.18 -12.95
C ARG A 88 -4.34 -3.32 -12.51
N VAL A 89 -4.76 -3.48 -11.25
CA VAL A 89 -5.70 -2.55 -10.60
C VAL A 89 -5.17 -2.18 -9.22
N ALA A 90 -4.78 -0.92 -9.05
CA ALA A 90 -4.39 -0.38 -7.75
C ALA A 90 -5.60 -0.42 -6.79
N CYS A 91 -5.40 -0.97 -5.60
CA CYS A 91 -6.40 -1.07 -4.54
C CYS A 91 -6.01 -0.33 -3.26
N TRP A 92 -4.78 0.17 -3.15
CA TRP A 92 -4.37 1.02 -2.04
C TRP A 92 -3.12 1.79 -2.40
N THR A 93 -3.04 3.06 -1.99
CA THR A 93 -1.81 3.84 -2.05
C THR A 93 -1.68 4.61 -0.75
N VAL A 94 -0.50 4.59 -0.13
CA VAL A 94 -0.23 5.32 1.11
C VAL A 94 1.23 5.72 1.20
N GLY A 95 1.55 6.76 1.97
CA GLY A 95 2.94 7.14 2.20
C GLY A 95 3.15 7.98 3.45
N TRP A 96 4.41 8.10 3.83
CA TRP A 96 4.86 8.86 4.98
C TRP A 96 6.16 9.59 4.68
N GLU A 97 6.34 10.75 5.28
CA GLU A 97 7.66 11.35 5.42
C GLU A 97 8.56 10.40 6.22
N ILE A 98 9.77 10.15 5.71
CA ILE A 98 10.71 9.19 6.31
C ILE A 98 11.09 9.60 7.74
N CYS A 99 11.24 10.89 8.02
CA CYS A 99 11.55 11.40 9.36
C CYS A 99 10.46 11.15 10.41
N ARG A 100 9.21 10.84 9.99
CA ARG A 100 8.08 10.66 10.89
C ARG A 100 7.81 9.20 11.24
N LEU A 101 8.43 8.25 10.54
CA LEU A 101 8.13 6.82 10.63
C LEU A 101 8.17 6.28 12.06
N ASP A 102 9.24 6.57 12.81
CA ASP A 102 9.41 6.10 14.19
C ASP A 102 8.34 6.65 15.15
N ALA A 103 7.73 7.80 14.84
CA ALA A 103 6.75 8.47 15.68
C ALA A 103 5.30 8.02 15.40
N VAL A 104 5.03 7.52 14.19
CA VAL A 104 3.64 7.23 13.74
C VAL A 104 3.39 5.75 13.49
N LEU A 105 4.42 4.95 13.24
CA LEU A 105 4.26 3.52 12.96
C LEU A 105 4.63 2.65 14.17
N PRO A 106 3.85 1.60 14.45
CA PRO A 106 4.13 0.70 15.55
C PRO A 106 5.35 -0.17 15.24
N ARG A 107 6.13 -0.48 16.28
CA ARG A 107 7.30 -1.36 16.17
C ARG A 107 6.89 -2.82 15.92
N LEU A 108 7.75 -3.57 15.26
CA LEU A 108 7.63 -5.02 15.09
C LEU A 108 9.02 -5.71 15.16
N ASP A 109 9.00 -7.03 15.30
CA ASP A 109 10.23 -7.84 15.33
C ASP A 109 10.58 -8.46 13.96
N SER A 110 9.57 -8.85 13.17
CA SER A 110 9.74 -9.48 11.85
C SER A 110 8.58 -9.21 10.89
N ALA A 111 8.87 -9.11 9.59
CA ALA A 111 7.89 -8.93 8.52
C ALA A 111 8.24 -9.78 7.30
N ASP A 112 7.27 -9.96 6.40
CA ASP A 112 7.44 -10.71 5.16
C ASP A 112 8.17 -9.85 4.10
N MET A 113 7.85 -8.55 4.05
CA MET A 113 8.53 -7.56 3.23
C MET A 113 9.13 -6.48 4.12
N ILE A 114 10.42 -6.17 3.93
CA ILE A 114 11.12 -5.09 4.62
C ILE A 114 11.65 -4.10 3.57
N VAL A 115 11.25 -2.85 3.68
CA VAL A 115 11.81 -1.75 2.89
C VAL A 115 12.83 -0.99 3.74
N ASP A 116 14.07 -0.93 3.26
CA ASP A 116 15.14 -0.24 3.97
C ASP A 116 15.22 1.23 3.55
N THR A 117 15.16 2.14 4.54
CA THR A 117 15.23 3.59 4.33
C THR A 117 16.46 4.23 4.95
N GLN A 118 17.40 3.44 5.49
CA GLN A 118 18.55 3.98 6.24
C GLN A 118 19.44 4.90 5.41
N SER A 119 19.51 4.68 4.09
CA SER A 119 20.28 5.50 3.15
C SER A 119 19.48 6.61 2.47
N LEU A 120 18.18 6.74 2.77
CA LEU A 120 17.30 7.73 2.13
C LEU A 120 17.29 9.05 2.91
N SER A 121 17.02 10.14 2.20
CA SER A 121 16.87 11.46 2.85
C SER A 121 15.64 11.48 3.76
N PRO A 122 15.73 12.02 4.98
CA PRO A 122 14.64 12.02 5.95
C PRO A 122 13.43 12.86 5.51
N HIS A 123 13.60 13.76 4.54
CA HIS A 123 12.53 14.64 4.05
C HIS A 123 11.74 14.05 2.87
N LEU A 124 12.16 12.91 2.32
CA LEU A 124 11.44 12.26 1.25
C LEU A 124 10.18 11.57 1.78
N ILE A 125 9.20 11.40 0.89
CA ILE A 125 8.02 10.59 1.18
C ILE A 125 8.29 9.18 0.65
N LEU A 126 8.21 8.19 1.54
CA LEU A 126 8.14 6.79 1.16
C LEU A 126 6.68 6.44 0.85
N GLY A 127 6.40 6.15 -0.41
CA GLY A 127 5.10 5.69 -0.90
C GLY A 127 5.05 4.17 -1.06
N PHE A 128 3.85 3.62 -0.90
CA PHE A 128 3.51 2.24 -1.18
C PHE A 128 2.25 2.19 -2.03
N GLU A 129 2.23 1.31 -3.03
CA GLU A 129 1.04 0.96 -3.78
C GLU A 129 0.80 -0.56 -3.69
N VAL A 130 -0.42 -0.94 -3.34
CA VAL A 130 -0.89 -2.33 -3.37
C VAL A 130 -1.80 -2.48 -4.57
N THR A 131 -1.49 -3.47 -5.41
CA THR A 131 -2.12 -3.70 -6.70
C THR A 131 -2.54 -5.15 -6.84
N VAL A 132 -3.75 -5.39 -7.33
CA VAL A 132 -4.13 -6.72 -7.81
C VAL A 132 -3.60 -6.90 -9.23
N VAL A 133 -2.87 -8.00 -9.44
CA VAL A 133 -2.10 -8.26 -10.66
C VAL A 133 -2.67 -9.47 -11.39
N GLY A 134 -2.94 -9.27 -12.67
CA GLY A 134 -3.35 -10.30 -13.61
C GLY A 134 -2.19 -11.00 -14.29
N ASP A 135 -2.51 -12.03 -15.05
CA ASP A 135 -1.57 -12.87 -15.79
C ASP A 135 -0.81 -12.16 -16.92
N GLU A 136 -1.38 -11.11 -17.52
CA GLU A 136 -0.76 -10.32 -18.59
C GLU A 136 0.05 -9.12 -18.06
N ALA A 137 0.15 -8.95 -16.75
CA ALA A 137 0.77 -7.80 -16.12
C ALA A 137 2.31 -7.80 -16.24
N LYS A 138 2.85 -6.97 -17.12
CA LYS A 138 4.31 -6.82 -17.31
C LYS A 138 4.99 -6.20 -16.10
N LYS A 139 6.21 -6.61 -15.74
CA LYS A 139 6.98 -5.95 -14.68
C LYS A 139 7.08 -4.43 -14.93
N ARG A 140 6.92 -3.64 -13.87
CA ARG A 140 7.09 -2.18 -13.88
C ARG A 140 8.29 -1.78 -13.05
N GLU A 141 8.90 -0.65 -13.43
CA GLU A 141 10.04 -0.05 -12.72
C GLU A 141 9.67 1.28 -12.07
N THR A 142 8.48 1.81 -12.39
CA THR A 142 7.99 3.10 -11.89
C THR A 142 6.50 3.04 -11.52
N ILE A 143 6.11 3.92 -10.59
CA ILE A 143 4.73 4.23 -10.19
C ILE A 143 4.51 5.72 -10.47
N VAL A 144 3.67 6.06 -11.45
CA VAL A 144 3.37 7.47 -11.80
C VAL A 144 4.65 8.30 -12.02
N GLY A 145 5.67 7.72 -12.65
CA GLY A 145 6.96 8.38 -12.88
C GLY A 145 7.98 8.23 -11.75
N PHE A 146 7.56 7.86 -10.53
CA PHE A 146 8.47 7.64 -9.40
C PHE A 146 9.13 6.27 -9.46
N PRO A 147 10.44 6.15 -9.20
CA PRO A 147 11.16 4.88 -9.24
C PRO A 147 10.71 3.94 -8.13
N ILE A 148 10.47 2.67 -8.49
CA ILE A 148 10.21 1.60 -7.53
C ILE A 148 11.54 1.18 -6.91
N ILE A 149 11.61 1.21 -5.58
CA ILE A 149 12.79 0.83 -4.80
C ILE A 149 12.69 -0.57 -4.19
N ALA A 150 11.48 -1.09 -4.04
CA ALA A 150 11.22 -2.47 -3.63
C ALA A 150 9.89 -2.95 -4.20
N SER A 151 9.81 -4.23 -4.56
CA SER A 151 8.59 -4.84 -5.06
C SER A 151 8.46 -6.25 -4.51
N HIS A 152 7.25 -6.64 -4.13
CA HIS A 152 6.95 -7.98 -3.65
C HIS A 152 5.60 -8.45 -4.19
N GLN A 153 5.60 -9.60 -4.87
CA GLN A 153 4.38 -10.26 -5.33
C GLN A 153 4.10 -11.50 -4.49
N PHE A 154 2.83 -11.70 -4.13
CA PHE A 154 2.38 -12.90 -3.41
C PHE A 154 0.89 -13.20 -3.67
N GLY A 155 0.49 -14.44 -3.39
CA GLY A 155 -0.89 -14.89 -3.46
C GLY A 155 -1.11 -16.03 -4.46
N ASN A 156 -2.06 -16.91 -4.15
CA ASN A 156 -2.31 -18.14 -4.92
C ASN A 156 -3.49 -18.00 -5.90
N SER A 157 -4.67 -17.64 -5.39
CA SER A 157 -5.92 -17.49 -6.16
C SER A 157 -6.04 -16.13 -6.83
N VAL A 158 -5.47 -15.12 -6.20
CA VAL A 158 -5.32 -13.75 -6.68
C VAL A 158 -3.88 -13.37 -6.39
N CYS A 159 -3.20 -12.76 -7.36
CA CYS A 159 -1.86 -12.23 -7.14
C CYS A 159 -1.96 -10.76 -6.72
N THR A 160 -1.24 -10.39 -5.67
CA THR A 160 -1.10 -9.00 -5.21
C THR A 160 0.37 -8.60 -5.28
N GLU A 161 0.62 -7.40 -5.80
CA GLU A 161 1.93 -6.74 -5.85
C GLU A 161 1.93 -5.57 -4.88
N ILE A 162 2.99 -5.48 -4.08
CA ILE A 162 3.28 -4.35 -3.20
C ILE A 162 4.53 -3.69 -3.74
N ASP A 163 4.40 -2.46 -4.21
CA ASP A 163 5.52 -1.65 -4.67
C ASP A 163 5.79 -0.51 -3.69
N ALA A 164 7.04 -0.33 -3.31
CA ALA A 164 7.53 0.82 -2.57
C ALA A 164 8.28 1.76 -3.52
N PHE A 165 8.01 3.05 -3.42
CA PHE A 165 8.59 4.09 -4.28
C PHE A 165 8.84 5.35 -3.45
N VAL A 166 9.72 6.22 -3.93
CA VAL A 166 10.09 7.45 -3.23
C VAL A 166 9.59 8.64 -4.02
N LEU A 167 8.86 9.55 -3.36
CA LEU A 167 8.43 10.81 -3.95
C LEU A 167 9.42 11.90 -3.53
N THR A 168 9.89 12.67 -4.52
CA THR A 168 10.62 13.91 -4.35
C THR A 168 9.66 15.07 -4.56
N GLU A 169 9.69 16.10 -3.70
CA GLU A 169 8.82 17.28 -3.83
C GLU A 169 9.07 18.12 -5.12
N GLU A 170 10.04 17.75 -5.96
CA GLU A 170 10.44 18.53 -7.15
C GLU A 170 9.59 18.35 -8.43
N GLU A 171 8.40 17.72 -8.39
CA GLU A 171 7.55 17.56 -9.60
C GLU A 171 6.08 17.98 -9.42
N ASN A 172 5.77 18.96 -8.56
CA ASN A 172 4.41 19.54 -8.45
C ASN A 172 4.28 21.01 -8.90
N GLU A 173 5.33 21.61 -9.49
CA GLU A 173 5.22 22.97 -10.05
C GLU A 173 4.87 23.04 -11.54
N LEU A 174 4.65 21.92 -12.24
CA LEU A 174 4.31 21.92 -13.68
C LEU A 174 3.24 20.89 -14.06
N ARG A 175 1.99 21.10 -13.63
CA ARG A 175 0.79 20.71 -14.40
C ARG A 175 -0.35 21.69 -14.19
#